data_AF-A0A1Y2GK61-F1
#
_entry.id   AF-A0A1Y2GK61-F1
#
_cell.length_a   1.000
_cell.length_b   1.000
_cell.length_c   1.000
_cell.angle_alpha   90.00
_cell.angle_beta   90.00
_cell.angle_gamma   90.00
#
_symmetry.space_group_name_H-M   'P 1'
#
loop_
_entity.id
_entity.type
_entity.pdbx_description
1 polymer ?
#
loop_
_entity_poly.entity_id
_entity_poly.type
_entity_poly.pdbx_seq_one_letter_code
_entity_poly.pdbx_strand_id
1 'polypeptide(L)'
;MLSTIGKVFNGQTGLEENKSDDAPSNMGGATNEASEKLIQEFFGAIQEGDTDTVRQLLMDHKTNLTRARFKPEPRSVGFPAEIERDAYTLLGAYLGPLTGLQYAILTGRDGIAKDILDSTFEQDVDARFGNGNTALHLAVLLGAPTLVSALIERSADITLKNKRGYSVVDMSDNPDILCLLKAGTVEQEE
;
A
#
# COMPACT_ATOMS: atom_id res chain seq x y z
N MET A 1 -41.28 11.04 54.70
CA MET A 1 -42.16 11.00 53.51
C MET A 1 -41.28 10.95 52.29
N LEU A 2 -41.38 9.86 51.49
CA LEU A 2 -40.86 9.67 50.13
C LEU A 2 -39.32 9.79 50.02
N SER A 3 -38.55 9.09 49.21
CA SER A 3 -38.70 8.36 47.94
C SER A 3 -37.30 7.72 47.80
N THR A 4 -37.06 6.43 47.60
CA THR A 4 -37.34 5.63 46.41
C THR A 4 -36.03 4.97 45.97
N ILE A 5 -36.03 3.64 46.10
CA ILE A 5 -35.42 2.64 45.18
C ILE A 5 -33.88 2.67 45.08
N GLY A 6 -33.11 1.70 45.55
CA GLY A 6 -33.34 0.25 45.58
C GLY A 6 -32.60 -0.40 44.40
N LYS A 7 -31.51 -1.14 44.68
CA LYS A 7 -31.48 -2.63 44.67
C LYS A 7 -31.14 -3.17 43.26
N VAL A 8 -30.28 -4.16 43.00
CA VAL A 8 -29.67 -5.25 43.77
C VAL A 8 -28.40 -5.70 43.00
N PHE A 9 -27.30 -5.94 43.70
CA PHE A 9 -26.26 -6.87 43.25
C PHE A 9 -26.28 -8.04 44.24
N ASN A 10 -26.61 -9.24 43.78
CA ASN A 10 -26.36 -10.45 44.54
C ASN A 10 -26.41 -11.68 43.64
N GLY A 11 -25.54 -12.65 43.92
CA GLY A 11 -25.76 -14.05 43.51
C GLY A 11 -24.56 -14.72 42.86
N GLN A 12 -23.77 -15.40 43.69
CA GLN A 12 -22.77 -16.41 43.33
C GLN A 12 -23.41 -17.71 42.81
N THR A 13 -22.55 -18.56 42.22
CA THR A 13 -22.51 -20.05 42.09
C THR A 13 -22.28 -20.42 40.62
N GLY A 14 -21.55 -21.45 40.20
CA GLY A 14 -20.89 -22.61 40.79
C GLY A 14 -20.29 -23.41 39.62
N LEU A 15 -19.38 -24.31 39.94
CA LEU A 15 -18.46 -25.09 39.08
C LEU A 15 -19.14 -25.92 37.96
N GLU A 16 -18.44 -26.13 36.84
CA GLU A 16 -18.40 -27.43 36.14
C GLU A 16 -17.17 -27.54 35.23
N GLU A 17 -16.36 -28.57 35.45
CA GLU A 17 -15.31 -29.04 34.54
C GLU A 17 -15.96 -29.62 33.27
N ASN A 18 -15.42 -29.32 32.10
CA ASN A 18 -15.53 -30.24 30.96
C ASN A 18 -14.27 -30.17 30.10
N LYS A 19 -13.43 -31.19 30.27
CA LYS A 19 -12.51 -31.64 29.22
C LYS A 19 -13.37 -32.22 28.10
N SER A 20 -13.33 -31.61 26.93
CA SER A 20 -13.63 -32.29 25.69
C SER A 20 -12.46 -32.04 24.75
N ASP A 21 -11.85 -33.15 24.36
CA ASP A 21 -10.90 -33.25 23.27
C ASP A 21 -11.58 -32.74 22.00
N ASP A 22 -11.12 -31.61 21.47
CA ASP A 22 -11.29 -31.29 20.06
C ASP A 22 -9.92 -30.90 19.51
N ALA A 23 -9.45 -31.76 18.60
CA ALA A 23 -8.17 -31.67 17.91
C ALA A 23 -7.97 -30.30 17.26
N PRO A 24 -6.72 -29.83 17.11
CA PRO A 24 -6.46 -28.67 16.28
C PRO A 24 -6.93 -28.98 14.86
N SER A 25 -7.95 -28.27 14.40
CA SER A 25 -8.41 -28.28 13.01
C SER A 25 -7.34 -27.61 12.13
N ASN A 26 -6.22 -28.32 11.93
CA ASN A 26 -5.14 -27.94 11.04
C ASN A 26 -5.50 -28.35 9.61
N MET A 27 -6.35 -27.57 8.95
CA MET A 27 -6.73 -27.72 7.54
C MET A 27 -6.81 -26.36 6.81
N GLY A 28 -6.07 -25.35 7.32
CA GLY A 28 -5.95 -24.02 6.69
C GLY A 28 -4.52 -23.53 6.47
N GLY A 29 -3.50 -24.32 6.85
CA GLY A 29 -2.09 -23.86 6.85
C GLY A 29 -1.42 -23.83 5.48
N ALA A 30 -1.64 -24.84 4.64
CA ALA A 30 -0.84 -25.03 3.42
C ALA A 30 -1.14 -24.02 2.29
N THR A 31 -2.39 -23.58 2.14
CA THR A 31 -2.78 -22.61 1.11
C THR A 31 -2.33 -21.19 1.47
N ASN A 32 -2.25 -20.88 2.76
CA ASN A 32 -1.78 -19.59 3.25
C ASN A 32 -0.25 -19.51 3.20
N GLU A 33 0.45 -20.60 3.54
CA GLU A 33 1.92 -20.66 3.50
C GLU A 33 2.47 -20.57 2.06
N ALA A 34 1.83 -21.25 1.10
CA ALA A 34 2.25 -21.16 -0.31
C ALA A 34 2.04 -19.77 -0.92
N SER A 35 0.92 -19.12 -0.59
CA SER A 35 0.65 -17.75 -1.05
C SER A 35 1.54 -16.71 -0.37
N GLU A 36 1.85 -16.90 0.91
CA GLU A 36 2.81 -16.07 1.63
C GLU A 36 4.22 -16.19 1.06
N LYS A 37 4.68 -17.40 0.76
CA LYS A 37 5.97 -17.62 0.10
C LYS A 37 6.04 -16.97 -1.27
N LEU A 38 4.97 -17.07 -2.06
CA LEU A 38 4.87 -16.43 -3.37
C LEU A 38 4.96 -14.90 -3.26
N ILE A 39 4.26 -14.30 -2.29
CA ILE A 39 4.33 -12.87 -2.03
C ILE A 39 5.75 -12.48 -1.61
N GLN A 40 6.37 -13.24 -0.70
CA GLN A 40 7.76 -12.98 -0.28
C GLN A 40 8.74 -13.05 -1.46
N GLU A 41 8.60 -14.04 -2.34
CA GLU A 41 9.42 -14.17 -3.55
C GLU A 41 9.23 -12.98 -4.49
N PHE A 42 7.99 -12.57 -4.73
CA PHE A 42 7.67 -11.41 -5.55
C PHE A 42 8.30 -10.11 -5.01
N PHE A 43 8.11 -9.81 -3.73
CA PHE A 43 8.69 -8.61 -3.12
C PHE A 43 10.22 -8.68 -2.98
N GLY A 44 10.78 -9.88 -2.79
CA GLY A 44 12.22 -10.12 -2.84
C GLY A 44 12.81 -9.81 -4.22
N ALA A 45 12.19 -10.32 -5.29
CA ALA A 45 12.61 -10.05 -6.67
C ALA A 45 12.56 -8.55 -7.01
N ILE A 46 11.53 -7.83 -6.55
CA ILE A 46 11.47 -6.36 -6.70
C ILE A 46 12.66 -5.69 -5.99
N GLN A 47 12.94 -6.08 -4.75
CA GLN A 47 14.04 -5.50 -3.97
C GLN A 47 15.39 -5.74 -4.64
N GLU A 48 15.63 -6.95 -5.12
CA GLU A 48 16.86 -7.33 -5.81
C GLU A 48 16.98 -6.67 -7.20
N GLY A 49 15.86 -6.30 -7.81
CA GLY A 49 15.80 -5.73 -9.15
C GLY A 49 15.72 -6.80 -10.24
N ASP A 50 15.33 -8.03 -9.90
CA ASP A 50 15.16 -9.12 -10.84
C ASP A 50 13.86 -8.93 -11.64
N THR A 51 14.03 -8.32 -12.81
CA THR A 51 12.92 -7.97 -13.71
C THR A 51 12.29 -9.22 -14.34
N ASP A 52 13.08 -10.24 -14.64
CA ASP A 52 12.61 -11.44 -15.32
C ASP A 52 11.71 -12.27 -14.40
N THR A 53 12.15 -12.47 -13.15
CA THR A 53 11.36 -13.16 -12.13
C THR A 53 10.07 -12.40 -11.84
N VAL A 54 10.11 -11.07 -11.69
CA VAL A 54 8.90 -10.26 -11.49
C VAL A 54 7.90 -10.45 -12.62
N ARG A 55 8.36 -10.38 -13.88
CA ARG A 55 7.49 -10.56 -15.05
C ARG A 55 6.87 -11.95 -15.10
N GLN A 56 7.66 -12.99 -14.85
CA GLN A 56 7.15 -14.36 -14.81
C GLN A 56 6.07 -14.52 -13.73
N LEU A 57 6.34 -14.06 -12.51
CA LEU A 57 5.37 -14.14 -11.42
C LEU A 57 4.08 -13.37 -11.71
N LEU A 58 4.18 -12.20 -12.35
CA LEU A 58 3.01 -11.42 -12.77
C LEU A 58 2.19 -12.13 -13.86
N MET A 59 2.82 -12.86 -14.78
CA MET A 59 2.10 -13.64 -15.80
C MET A 59 1.26 -14.76 -15.17
N ASP A 60 1.81 -15.47 -14.19
CA ASP A 60 1.16 -16.63 -13.58
C ASP A 60 0.11 -16.24 -12.52
N HIS A 61 0.35 -15.14 -11.79
CA HIS A 61 -0.41 -14.81 -10.57
C HIS A 61 -0.84 -13.33 -10.48
N LYS A 62 -1.03 -12.66 -11.63
CA LYS A 62 -1.40 -11.24 -11.78
C LYS A 62 -2.31 -10.66 -10.67
N THR A 63 -3.50 -11.23 -10.50
CA THR A 63 -4.53 -10.70 -9.59
C THR A 63 -4.15 -10.78 -8.12
N ASN A 64 -3.41 -11.82 -7.73
CA ASN A 64 -2.98 -12.01 -6.35
C ASN A 64 -1.85 -11.01 -6.02
N LEU A 65 -0.85 -10.92 -6.89
CA LEU A 65 0.37 -10.16 -6.64
C LEU A 65 0.19 -8.64 -6.73
N THR A 66 -0.58 -8.15 -7.70
CA THR A 66 -0.82 -6.69 -7.84
C THR A 66 -1.56 -6.10 -6.64
N ARG A 67 -2.43 -6.89 -6.00
CA ARG A 67 -3.19 -6.50 -4.80
C ARG A 67 -2.49 -6.89 -3.50
N ALA A 68 -1.44 -7.70 -3.55
CA ALA A 68 -0.68 -8.10 -2.38
C ALA A 68 -0.15 -6.88 -1.62
N ARG A 69 -0.11 -6.99 -0.29
CA ARG A 69 0.36 -5.94 0.59
C ARG A 69 1.53 -6.46 1.41
N PHE A 70 2.67 -5.85 1.23
CA PHE A 70 3.90 -6.19 1.93
C PHE A 70 4.26 -5.08 2.90
N LYS A 71 4.61 -5.45 4.13
CA LYS A 71 5.11 -4.49 5.12
C LYS A 71 6.64 -4.55 5.09
N PRO A 72 7.32 -3.55 4.49
CA PRO A 72 8.76 -3.54 4.51
C PRO A 72 9.30 -3.40 5.93
N GLU A 73 10.43 -4.03 6.21
CA GLU A 73 11.16 -3.78 7.45
C GLU A 73 11.70 -2.34 7.45
N PRO A 74 11.59 -1.60 8.58
CA PRO A 74 11.99 -0.19 8.65
C PRO A 74 13.45 0.09 8.29
N ARG A 75 14.33 -0.91 8.38
CA ARG A 75 15.75 -0.77 8.05
C ARG A 75 16.09 -1.05 6.58
N SER A 76 15.22 -1.76 5.87
CA SER A 76 15.50 -2.18 4.50
C SER A 76 15.06 -1.13 3.48
N VAL A 77 14.18 -0.20 3.87
CA VAL A 77 13.42 0.63 2.93
C VAL A 77 13.10 1.95 3.60
N GLY A 78 13.56 3.03 3.00
CA GLY A 78 13.43 4.39 3.51
C GLY A 78 13.66 5.41 2.41
N PHE A 79 13.44 6.67 2.74
CA PHE A 79 13.64 7.75 1.80
C PHE A 79 15.12 8.14 1.73
N PRO A 80 15.61 8.58 0.54
CA PRO A 80 16.89 9.26 0.44
C PRO A 80 16.98 10.42 1.43
N ALA A 81 18.16 10.64 2.01
CA ALA A 81 18.37 11.61 3.09
C ALA A 81 17.98 13.04 2.70
N GLU A 82 18.15 13.38 1.41
CA GLU A 82 17.78 14.67 0.83
C GLU A 82 16.28 14.98 0.91
N ILE A 83 15.42 13.95 0.87
CA ILE A 83 13.96 14.12 0.84
C ILE A 83 13.27 13.50 2.05
N GLU A 84 14.01 12.84 2.94
CA GLU A 84 13.45 12.13 4.10
C GLU A 84 12.58 13.03 4.98
N ARG A 85 13.02 14.28 5.23
CA ARG A 85 12.26 15.25 6.01
C ARG A 85 10.92 15.60 5.37
N ASP A 86 10.94 15.83 4.05
CA ASP A 86 9.75 16.19 3.29
C ASP A 86 8.84 14.99 3.15
N ALA A 87 9.39 13.78 3.03
CA ALA A 87 8.63 12.54 3.05
C ALA A 87 7.85 12.37 4.36
N TYR A 88 8.49 12.54 5.51
CA TYR A 88 7.79 12.47 6.80
C TYR A 88 6.78 13.60 6.98
N THR A 89 7.05 14.77 6.41
CA THR A 89 6.11 15.87 6.44
C THR A 89 4.91 15.53 5.56
N LEU A 90 5.10 15.24 4.28
CA LEU A 90 4.04 15.14 3.27
C LEU A 90 3.30 13.79 3.33
N LEU A 91 4.03 12.67 3.43
CA LEU A 91 3.46 11.31 3.49
C LEU A 91 3.19 10.83 4.91
N GLY A 92 3.98 11.32 5.88
CA GLY A 92 3.90 10.95 7.30
C GLY A 92 4.90 9.87 7.75
N ALA A 93 5.01 9.69 9.07
CA ALA A 93 6.01 8.82 9.71
C ALA A 93 5.82 7.31 9.45
N TYR A 94 4.64 6.89 9.02
CA TYR A 94 4.32 5.47 8.83
C TYR A 94 3.70 5.24 7.46
N LEU A 95 4.42 4.52 6.61
CA LEU A 95 3.95 4.13 5.28
C LEU A 95 3.01 2.91 5.34
N GLY A 96 3.14 2.05 6.35
CA GLY A 96 2.33 0.85 6.46
C GLY A 96 2.57 -0.16 5.33
N PRO A 97 1.61 -1.05 5.05
CA PRO A 97 1.72 -2.04 3.98
C PRO A 97 1.66 -1.39 2.60
N LEU A 98 2.55 -1.81 1.71
CA LEU A 98 2.70 -1.31 0.34
C LEU A 98 2.29 -2.37 -0.68
N THR A 99 1.76 -1.94 -1.83
CA THR A 99 1.64 -2.78 -3.02
C THR A 99 3.00 -2.99 -3.68
N GLY A 100 3.09 -3.98 -4.59
CA GLY A 100 4.28 -4.18 -5.41
C GLY A 100 4.68 -2.92 -6.19
N LEU A 101 3.69 -2.21 -6.75
CA LEU A 101 3.91 -0.94 -7.45
C LEU A 101 4.51 0.12 -6.53
N GLN A 102 3.91 0.37 -5.37
CA GLN A 102 4.41 1.36 -4.41
C GLN A 102 5.80 1.00 -3.90
N TYR A 103 6.06 -0.30 -3.70
CA TYR A 103 7.36 -0.80 -3.27
C TYR A 103 8.45 -0.62 -4.33
N ALA A 104 8.16 -0.93 -5.59
CA ALA A 104 9.07 -0.73 -6.71
C ALA A 104 9.42 0.76 -6.90
N ILE A 105 8.44 1.66 -6.75
CA ILE A 105 8.66 3.11 -6.79
C ILE A 105 9.56 3.54 -5.62
N LEU A 106 9.24 3.11 -4.39
CA LEU A 106 10.01 3.49 -3.19
C LEU A 106 11.48 3.06 -3.27
N THR A 107 11.75 1.92 -3.91
CA THR A 107 13.10 1.35 -4.07
C THR A 107 13.81 1.85 -5.34
N GLY A 108 13.22 2.77 -6.11
CA GLY A 108 13.81 3.34 -7.32
C GLY A 108 13.92 2.34 -8.49
N ARG A 109 13.05 1.33 -8.52
CA ARG A 109 13.02 0.29 -9.56
C ARG A 109 12.05 0.65 -10.67
N ASP A 110 12.30 1.76 -11.37
CA ASP A 110 11.38 2.35 -12.35
C ASP A 110 10.91 1.37 -13.44
N GLY A 111 11.81 0.53 -13.96
CA GLY A 111 11.46 -0.48 -14.97
C GLY A 111 10.47 -1.52 -14.44
N ILE A 112 10.73 -2.02 -13.24
CA ILE A 112 9.85 -2.98 -12.55
C ILE A 112 8.52 -2.32 -12.18
N ALA A 113 8.55 -1.06 -11.73
CA ALA A 113 7.34 -0.30 -11.41
C ALA A 113 6.43 -0.19 -12.64
N LYS A 114 7.00 0.08 -13.83
CA LYS A 114 6.26 0.09 -15.09
C LYS A 114 5.69 -1.29 -15.44
N ASP A 115 6.48 -2.35 -15.36
CA ASP A 115 6.00 -3.71 -15.63
C ASP A 115 4.83 -4.12 -14.71
N ILE A 116 4.90 -3.76 -13.43
CA ILE A 116 3.82 -3.98 -12.45
C ILE A 116 2.61 -3.11 -12.80
N LEU A 117 2.81 -1.85 -13.17
CA LEU A 117 1.73 -0.91 -13.53
C LEU A 117 0.97 -1.36 -14.79
N ASP A 118 1.68 -1.85 -15.81
CA ASP A 118 1.10 -2.44 -17.02
C ASP A 118 0.27 -3.69 -16.68
N SER A 119 0.69 -4.40 -15.64
CA SER A 119 -0.04 -5.55 -15.09
C SER A 119 -1.11 -5.17 -14.05
N THR A 120 -1.21 -3.92 -13.63
CA THR A 120 -2.16 -3.49 -12.59
C THR A 120 -3.51 -3.18 -13.22
N PHE A 121 -4.61 -3.51 -12.54
CA PHE A 121 -5.95 -3.13 -13.00
C PHE A 121 -6.21 -1.65 -12.72
N GLU A 122 -6.98 -0.98 -13.58
CA GLU A 122 -7.26 0.47 -13.46
C GLU A 122 -7.83 0.84 -12.09
N GLN A 123 -8.76 0.05 -11.56
CA GLN A 123 -9.34 0.27 -10.23
C GLN A 123 -8.35 0.15 -9.06
N ASP A 124 -7.14 -0.38 -9.30
CA ASP A 124 -6.10 -0.60 -8.29
C ASP A 124 -4.92 0.38 -8.42
N VAL A 125 -4.88 1.22 -9.46
CA VAL A 125 -3.82 2.23 -9.67
C VAL A 125 -3.75 3.22 -8.50
N ASP A 126 -4.91 3.65 -8.01
CA ASP A 126 -5.06 4.56 -6.87
C ASP A 126 -5.10 3.85 -5.51
N ALA A 127 -4.54 2.64 -5.43
CA ALA A 127 -4.37 1.94 -4.17
C ALA A 127 -3.70 2.85 -3.13
N ARG A 128 -4.34 2.99 -1.97
CA ARG A 128 -3.86 3.82 -0.88
C ARG A 128 -2.97 3.04 0.10
N PHE A 129 -1.94 3.71 0.61
CA PHE A 129 -1.08 3.24 1.67
C PHE A 129 -0.89 4.30 2.76
N GLY A 130 -0.43 3.89 3.94
CA GLY A 130 -0.10 4.76 5.07
C GLY A 130 -1.19 5.79 5.38
N ASN A 131 -0.84 7.07 5.35
CA ASN A 131 -1.76 8.19 5.53
C ASN A 131 -2.63 8.49 4.30
N GLY A 132 -3.09 7.46 3.59
CA GLY A 132 -3.95 7.64 2.40
C GLY A 132 -3.22 8.14 1.16
N ASN A 133 -1.89 7.97 1.11
CA ASN A 133 -1.08 8.31 -0.05
C ASN A 133 -1.28 7.27 -1.17
N THR A 134 -1.14 7.67 -2.41
CA THR A 134 -1.18 6.78 -3.59
C THR A 134 0.21 6.62 -4.20
N ALA A 135 0.36 5.68 -5.15
CA ALA A 135 1.61 5.54 -5.91
C ALA A 135 2.06 6.86 -6.56
N LEU A 136 1.10 7.70 -6.99
CA LEU A 136 1.40 9.01 -7.58
C LEU A 136 1.92 10.02 -6.56
N HIS A 137 1.40 10.04 -5.33
CA HIS A 137 1.98 10.87 -4.25
C HIS A 137 3.46 10.54 -4.02
N LEU A 138 3.78 9.24 -4.06
CA LEU A 138 5.16 8.78 -3.88
C LEU A 138 6.05 9.17 -5.07
N ALA A 139 5.62 8.91 -6.31
CA ALA A 139 6.39 9.26 -7.51
C ALA A 139 6.69 10.75 -7.62
N VAL A 140 5.72 11.61 -7.25
CA VAL A 140 5.90 13.06 -7.22
C VAL A 140 6.90 13.49 -6.16
N LEU A 141 6.79 12.96 -4.93
CA LEU A 141 7.74 13.26 -3.87
C LEU A 141 9.18 12.86 -4.24
N LEU A 142 9.34 11.70 -4.88
CA LEU A 142 10.65 11.22 -5.32
C LEU A 142 11.20 11.99 -6.53
N GLY A 143 10.42 12.91 -7.12
CA GLY A 143 10.86 13.66 -8.28
C GLY A 143 11.02 12.81 -9.54
N ALA A 144 10.16 11.79 -9.73
CA ALA A 144 10.27 10.81 -10.82
C ALA A 144 9.29 11.09 -11.97
N PRO A 145 9.58 12.05 -12.90
CA PRO A 145 8.63 12.48 -13.93
C PRO A 145 8.20 11.35 -14.87
N THR A 146 9.10 10.41 -15.17
CA THR A 146 8.80 9.25 -16.02
C THR A 146 7.72 8.35 -15.41
N LEU A 147 7.74 8.15 -14.10
CA LEU A 147 6.74 7.37 -13.39
C LEU A 147 5.45 8.16 -13.19
N VAL A 148 5.54 9.48 -12.99
CA VAL A 148 4.39 10.37 -12.96
C VAL A 148 3.61 10.28 -14.28
N SER A 149 4.28 10.39 -15.43
CA SER A 149 3.64 10.23 -16.75
C SER A 149 2.95 8.87 -16.89
N ALA A 150 3.67 7.79 -16.59
CA ALA A 150 3.15 6.44 -16.71
C ALA A 150 1.90 6.21 -15.82
N LEU A 151 1.89 6.75 -14.60
CA LEU A 151 0.73 6.67 -13.71
C LEU A 151 -0.48 7.47 -14.24
N ILE A 152 -0.25 8.68 -14.77
CA ILE A 152 -1.31 9.51 -15.37
C ILE A 152 -1.89 8.82 -16.61
N GLU A 153 -1.05 8.25 -17.47
CA GLU A 153 -1.46 7.48 -18.65
C GLU A 153 -2.33 6.26 -18.28
N ARG A 154 -2.19 5.76 -17.05
CA ARG A 154 -3.00 4.68 -16.47
C ARG A 154 -4.16 5.19 -15.62
N SER A 155 -4.59 6.43 -15.87
CA SER A 155 -5.74 7.09 -15.24
C SER A 155 -5.63 7.25 -13.72
N ALA A 156 -4.42 7.41 -13.18
CA ALA A 156 -4.25 7.75 -11.77
C ALA A 156 -4.90 9.10 -11.44
N ASP A 157 -5.71 9.14 -10.38
CA ASP A 157 -6.42 10.35 -9.96
C ASP A 157 -5.46 11.32 -9.23
N ILE A 158 -5.20 12.44 -9.88
CA ILE A 158 -4.34 13.55 -9.40
C ILE A 158 -5.03 14.46 -8.38
N THR A 159 -6.36 14.36 -8.25
CA THR A 159 -7.16 15.19 -7.34
C THR A 159 -7.22 14.61 -5.93
N LEU A 160 -6.86 13.34 -5.77
CA LEU A 160 -6.88 12.65 -4.49
C LEU A 160 -5.98 13.34 -3.48
N LYS A 161 -6.56 13.63 -2.32
CA LYS A 161 -5.83 14.14 -1.16
C LYS A 161 -5.50 13.03 -0.19
N ASN A 162 -4.28 13.05 0.33
CA ASN A 162 -3.92 12.21 1.47
C ASN A 162 -4.59 12.70 2.76
N LYS A 163 -4.42 11.96 3.87
CA LYS A 163 -5.00 12.31 5.18
C LYS A 163 -4.44 13.60 5.78
N ARG A 164 -3.31 14.11 5.27
CA ARG A 164 -2.75 15.41 5.66
C ARG A 164 -3.32 16.57 4.81
N GLY A 165 -4.16 16.27 3.82
CA GLY A 165 -4.84 17.24 2.98
C GLY A 165 -4.07 17.67 1.73
N TYR A 166 -2.95 17.02 1.42
CA TYR A 166 -2.14 17.34 0.23
C TYR A 166 -2.60 16.47 -0.94
N SER A 167 -2.85 17.12 -2.08
CA SER A 167 -2.89 16.45 -3.38
C SER A 167 -1.47 16.32 -3.95
N VAL A 168 -1.32 15.58 -5.04
CA VAL A 168 -0.01 15.42 -5.69
C VAL A 168 0.51 16.73 -6.27
N VAL A 169 -0.38 17.66 -6.65
CA VAL A 169 -0.01 19.01 -7.12
C VAL A 169 0.54 19.84 -5.96
N ASP A 170 -0.01 19.69 -4.75
CA ASP A 170 0.45 20.42 -3.56
C ASP A 170 1.82 19.93 -3.05
N MET A 171 2.25 18.74 -3.46
CA MET A 171 3.50 18.12 -3.01
C MET A 171 4.71 18.42 -3.90
N SER A 172 4.51 19.03 -5.07
CA SER A 172 5.58 19.30 -6.02
C SER A 172 5.80 20.79 -6.23
N ASP A 173 7.05 21.22 -6.18
CA ASP A 173 7.51 22.52 -6.67
C ASP A 173 8.26 22.41 -8.01
N ASN A 174 8.49 21.18 -8.50
CA ASN A 174 9.21 20.93 -9.74
C ASN A 174 8.36 21.34 -10.95
N PRO A 175 8.82 22.30 -11.79
CA PRO A 175 8.04 22.81 -12.91
C PRO A 175 7.70 21.73 -13.95
N ASP A 176 8.58 20.75 -14.16
CA ASP A 176 8.38 19.69 -15.15
C ASP A 176 7.28 18.74 -14.68
N ILE A 177 7.31 18.34 -13.41
CA ILE A 177 6.26 17.49 -12.81
C ILE A 177 4.93 18.24 -12.76
N LEU A 178 4.94 19.51 -12.39
CA LEU A 178 3.73 20.34 -12.40
C LEU A 178 3.16 20.50 -13.82
N CYS A 179 4.01 20.56 -14.84
CA CYS A 179 3.56 20.58 -16.23
C CYS A 179 2.86 19.27 -16.61
N LEU A 180 3.41 18.11 -16.21
CA LEU A 180 2.79 16.81 -16.44
C LEU A 180 1.44 16.67 -15.72
N LEU A 181 1.38 17.08 -14.44
CA LEU A 181 0.14 17.02 -13.66
C LEU A 181 -0.95 17.91 -14.26
N LYS A 182 -0.59 19.12 -14.72
CA LYS A 182 -1.53 20.02 -15.41
C LYS A 182 -2.01 19.44 -16.74
N ALA A 183 -1.13 18.81 -17.51
CA ALA A 183 -1.55 18.12 -18.73
C ALA A 183 -2.60 17.03 -18.43
N GLY A 184 -2.40 16.26 -17.35
CA GLY A 184 -3.36 15.25 -16.89
C GLY A 184 -4.69 15.79 -16.38
N THR A 185 -4.77 17.03 -15.88
CA THR A 185 -6.05 17.64 -15.44
C THR A 185 -7.02 17.91 -16.59
N VAL A 186 -6.51 18.24 -17.78
CA VAL A 186 -7.35 18.69 -18.91
C VAL A 186 -8.13 17.53 -19.53
N GLU A 187 -7.60 16.31 -19.44
CA GLU A 187 -8.25 15.11 -20.01
C GLU A 187 -9.31 14.49 -19.09
N GLN A 188 -9.41 14.91 -17.82
CA GLN A 188 -10.39 14.37 -16.85
C GLN A 188 -11.68 15.20 -16.76
N GLU A 189 -11.77 16.32 -17.49
CA GLU A 189 -12.93 17.23 -17.50
C GLU A 189 -13.84 17.11 -18.74
N GLU A 190 -13.55 16.24 -19.72
CA GLU A 190 -14.39 15.96 -20.89
C GLU A 190 -15.17 14.64 -20.79
#